data_AF-A0A5C2SXQ2-F1
#
_entry.id   AF-A0A5C2SXQ2-F1
#
_cell.length_a   1.000
_cell.length_b   1.000
_cell.length_c   1.000
_cell.angle_alpha   90.00
_cell.angle_beta   90.00
_cell.angle_gamma   90.00
#
_symmetry.space_group_name_H-M   'P 1'
#
loop_
_entity.id
_entity.type
_entity.pdbx_description
1 polymer ?
#
loop_
_entity_poly.entity_id
_entity_poly.type
_entity_poly.pdbx_seq_one_letter_code
_entity_poly.pdbx_strand_id
1 'polypeptide(L)'
;MMEELPIDTSHPAVREYLALIRLQVLTPLSLLVNIATVMVCRFILQPNLEDISKLYPSSISPQPSMITIYIIAIYILQVGYCILLVFSRHTETKRALIKGCGFPLMLSNWVMAFWAISWILQAFLISTILLGVLLVLLLYSNTVLLIYHVPTMKRPMELAFIHAPVRAFLLLPFGVMFPYSLFITLGKTWSPGEPQHYDRGMWAGFIVVLVVNVLGILVIAIRHDFVWCFAATWICASQWTLKPKPYPVMLTVIIFTVLHPAALITSIVFGWLRDRRRRTGPIALPPDDEGVPNGARAGERPAREVDAEAIWG
;
A
#
# COMPACT_ATOMS: atom_id res chain seq x y z
N MET A 1 -37.99 -26.30 5.65
CA MET A 1 -37.92 -26.13 4.18
C MET A 1 -36.57 -25.52 3.76
N MET A 2 -35.45 -26.02 4.30
CA MET A 2 -34.09 -25.86 3.77
C MET A 2 -33.56 -27.28 3.53
N GLU A 3 -34.27 -28.04 2.71
CA GLU A 3 -33.84 -29.37 2.27
C GLU A 3 -32.82 -29.19 1.13
N GLU A 4 -31.65 -29.78 1.36
CA GLU A 4 -30.76 -30.37 0.36
C GLU A 4 -30.25 -29.46 -0.77
N LEU A 5 -29.44 -28.46 -0.41
CA LEU A 5 -28.28 -28.18 -1.24
C LEU A 5 -27.29 -29.35 -1.06
N PRO A 6 -26.77 -30.00 -2.12
CA PRO A 6 -25.81 -31.12 -2.03
C PRO A 6 -24.43 -30.71 -1.50
N ILE A 7 -24.34 -29.54 -0.85
CA ILE A 7 -23.13 -28.89 -0.42
C ILE A 7 -23.31 -28.52 1.06
N ASP A 8 -22.56 -29.18 1.93
CA ASP A 8 -22.51 -28.87 3.36
C ASP A 8 -21.84 -27.50 3.59
N THR A 9 -22.65 -26.46 3.69
CA THR A 9 -22.20 -25.08 3.95
C THR A 9 -21.69 -24.85 5.38
N SER A 10 -21.82 -25.84 6.28
CA SER A 10 -21.25 -25.78 7.63
C SER A 10 -19.76 -26.14 7.65
N HIS A 11 -19.28 -26.90 6.66
CA HIS A 11 -17.89 -27.34 6.58
C HIS A 11 -16.94 -26.17 6.24
N PRO A 12 -15.83 -25.97 7.00
CA PRO A 12 -14.95 -24.81 6.83
C PRO A 12 -14.30 -24.73 5.44
N ALA A 13 -13.92 -25.87 4.85
CA ALA A 13 -13.34 -25.91 3.51
C ALA A 13 -14.33 -25.47 2.40
N VAL A 14 -15.62 -25.81 2.55
CA VAL A 14 -16.68 -25.41 1.62
C VAL A 14 -16.91 -23.90 1.70
N ARG A 15 -16.91 -23.34 2.92
CA ARG A 15 -17.00 -21.88 3.12
C ARG A 15 -15.84 -21.13 2.49
N GLU A 16 -14.61 -21.61 2.66
CA GLU A 16 -13.43 -21.00 2.05
C GLU A 16 -13.49 -21.06 0.52
N TYR A 17 -13.94 -22.19 -0.04
CA TYR A 17 -14.12 -22.34 -1.48
C TYR A 17 -15.20 -21.40 -2.03
N LEU A 18 -16.36 -21.31 -1.37
CA LEU A 18 -17.43 -20.39 -1.77
C LEU A 18 -17.01 -18.91 -1.64
N ALA A 19 -16.26 -18.56 -0.58
CA ALA A 19 -15.71 -17.22 -0.41
C ALA A 19 -14.68 -16.90 -1.50
N LEU A 20 -13.84 -17.86 -1.87
CA LEU A 20 -12.90 -17.71 -2.99
C LEU A 20 -13.66 -17.41 -4.27
N ILE A 21 -14.63 -18.26 -4.67
CA ILE A 21 -15.42 -18.07 -5.90
C ILE A 21 -16.07 -16.68 -5.92
N ARG A 22 -16.71 -16.27 -4.83
CA ARG A 22 -17.31 -14.93 -4.72
C ARG A 22 -16.28 -13.84 -4.97
N LEU A 23 -15.09 -13.96 -4.38
CA LEU A 23 -14.01 -13.01 -4.62
C LEU A 23 -13.47 -13.05 -6.05
N GLN A 24 -13.43 -14.21 -6.72
CA GLN A 24 -12.97 -14.31 -8.11
C GLN A 24 -13.93 -13.64 -9.09
N VAL A 25 -15.22 -13.56 -8.76
CA VAL A 25 -16.21 -12.87 -9.59
C VAL A 25 -16.33 -11.39 -9.19
N LEU A 26 -16.49 -11.11 -7.90
CA LEU A 26 -16.78 -9.77 -7.40
C LEU A 26 -15.58 -8.82 -7.51
N THR A 27 -14.35 -9.30 -7.32
CA THR A 27 -13.18 -8.41 -7.34
C THR A 27 -12.91 -7.87 -8.75
N PRO A 28 -12.84 -8.70 -9.81
CA PRO A 28 -12.69 -8.19 -11.17
C PRO A 28 -13.88 -7.34 -11.61
N LEU A 29 -15.11 -7.73 -11.25
CA LEU A 29 -16.30 -6.94 -11.55
C LEU A 29 -16.23 -5.54 -10.92
N SER A 30 -15.89 -5.45 -9.63
CA SER A 30 -15.74 -4.17 -8.93
C SER A 30 -14.66 -3.28 -9.56
N LEU A 31 -13.55 -3.89 -10.00
CA LEU A 31 -12.47 -3.18 -10.68
C LEU A 31 -12.91 -2.65 -12.05
N LEU A 32 -13.60 -3.46 -12.84
CA LEU A 32 -14.13 -3.05 -14.15
C LEU A 32 -15.14 -1.91 -14.01
N VAL A 33 -16.04 -1.99 -13.04
CA VAL A 33 -16.99 -0.90 -12.76
C VAL A 33 -16.24 0.37 -12.35
N ASN A 34 -15.27 0.28 -11.45
CA ASN A 34 -14.44 1.42 -11.05
C ASN A 34 -13.73 2.07 -12.25
N ILE A 35 -13.06 1.26 -13.09
CA ILE A 35 -12.38 1.76 -14.30
C ILE A 35 -13.39 2.43 -15.24
N ALA A 36 -14.52 1.79 -15.52
CA ALA A 36 -15.55 2.34 -16.40
C ALA A 36 -16.10 3.66 -15.86
N THR A 37 -16.46 3.74 -14.58
CA THR A 37 -16.95 4.97 -13.95
C THR A 37 -15.91 6.09 -14.03
N VAL A 38 -14.65 5.83 -13.67
CA VAL A 38 -13.59 6.84 -13.75
C VAL A 38 -13.33 7.28 -15.19
N MET A 39 -13.35 6.36 -16.17
CA MET A 39 -13.22 6.71 -17.59
C MET A 39 -14.37 7.59 -18.07
N VAL A 40 -15.62 7.27 -17.71
CA VAL A 40 -16.79 8.09 -18.05
C VAL A 40 -16.66 9.49 -17.44
N CYS A 41 -16.32 9.59 -16.15
CA CYS A 41 -16.11 10.87 -15.47
C CYS A 41 -14.92 11.68 -16.03
N ARG A 42 -13.94 11.00 -16.65
CA ARG A 42 -12.74 11.64 -17.20
C ARG A 42 -12.89 12.09 -18.66
N PHE A 43 -13.51 11.27 -19.50
CA PHE A 43 -13.50 11.46 -20.95
C PHE A 43 -14.86 11.82 -21.55
N ILE A 44 -15.97 11.43 -20.91
CA ILE A 44 -17.31 11.60 -21.47
C ILE A 44 -18.00 12.82 -20.88
N LEU A 45 -17.88 13.02 -19.56
CA LEU A 45 -18.57 14.13 -18.87
C LEU A 45 -17.82 15.46 -19.02
N GLN A 46 -18.57 16.55 -19.15
CA GLN A 46 -18.07 17.92 -19.10
C GLN A 46 -18.91 18.70 -18.08
N PRO A 47 -18.30 19.37 -17.08
CA PRO A 47 -16.87 19.34 -16.74
C PRO A 47 -16.36 17.95 -16.33
N ASN A 48 -15.13 17.60 -16.71
CA ASN A 48 -14.51 16.33 -16.33
C ASN A 48 -13.72 16.43 -14.99
N LEU A 49 -13.17 15.30 -14.52
CA LEU A 49 -12.42 15.23 -13.24
C LEU A 49 -11.26 16.24 -13.16
N GLU A 50 -10.54 16.46 -14.27
CA GLU A 50 -9.45 17.43 -14.33
C GLU A 50 -9.97 18.86 -14.36
N ASP A 51 -11.06 19.12 -15.10
CA ASP A 51 -11.66 20.46 -15.16
C ASP A 51 -12.12 20.91 -13.78
N ILE A 52 -12.82 20.03 -13.04
CA ILE A 52 -13.18 20.31 -11.64
C ILE A 52 -11.92 20.56 -10.81
N SER A 53 -10.86 19.76 -10.97
CA SER A 53 -9.62 19.97 -10.23
C SER A 53 -8.94 21.31 -10.55
N LYS A 54 -9.06 21.81 -11.79
CA LYS A 54 -8.56 23.12 -12.20
C LYS A 54 -9.36 24.28 -11.63
N LEU A 55 -10.66 24.07 -11.36
CA LEU A 55 -11.53 25.08 -10.76
C LEU A 55 -11.23 25.32 -9.27
N TYR A 56 -10.64 24.34 -8.58
CA TYR A 56 -10.40 24.38 -7.14
C TYR A 56 -8.90 24.21 -6.77
N PRO A 57 -8.01 25.07 -7.26
CA PRO A 57 -6.59 24.99 -6.91
C PRO A 57 -6.38 25.24 -5.40
N SER A 58 -5.48 24.48 -4.80
CA SER A 58 -5.09 24.55 -3.38
C SER A 58 -3.58 24.40 -3.21
N SER A 59 -3.11 24.70 -2.00
CA SER A 59 -1.67 24.70 -1.67
C SER A 59 -1.03 23.33 -1.92
N ILE A 60 -1.82 22.25 -1.88
CA ILE A 60 -1.38 20.86 -2.06
C ILE A 60 -1.86 20.21 -3.39
N SER A 61 -2.53 20.96 -4.28
CA SER A 61 -2.95 20.45 -5.60
C SER A 61 -1.81 19.76 -6.35
N PRO A 62 -2.02 18.52 -6.82
CA PRO A 62 -1.04 17.83 -7.66
C PRO A 62 -1.23 18.18 -9.14
N GLN A 63 -0.22 17.89 -9.95
CA GLN A 63 -0.31 17.90 -11.41
C GLN A 63 -1.29 16.80 -11.88
N PRO A 64 -2.41 17.13 -12.54
CA PRO A 64 -3.44 16.16 -12.89
C PRO A 64 -2.97 15.01 -13.80
N SER A 65 -2.05 15.29 -14.73
CA SER A 65 -1.50 14.28 -15.63
C SER A 65 -0.69 13.22 -14.89
N MET A 66 0.12 13.62 -13.92
CA MET A 66 0.92 12.69 -13.11
C MET A 66 0.07 11.80 -12.20
N ILE A 67 -1.01 12.35 -11.64
CA ILE A 67 -1.99 11.56 -10.87
C ILE A 67 -2.73 10.58 -11.78
N THR A 68 -3.08 11.00 -13.00
CA THR A 68 -3.71 10.11 -13.99
C THR A 68 -2.80 8.92 -14.31
N ILE A 69 -1.51 9.16 -14.56
CA ILE A 69 -0.51 8.09 -14.78
C ILE A 69 -0.43 7.15 -13.57
N TYR A 70 -0.44 7.70 -12.37
CA TYR A 70 -0.41 6.91 -11.13
C TYR A 70 -1.66 6.02 -10.96
N ILE A 71 -2.85 6.56 -11.26
CA ILE A 71 -4.11 5.79 -11.26
C ILE A 71 -4.07 4.66 -12.28
N ILE A 72 -3.56 4.91 -13.50
CA ILE A 72 -3.39 3.88 -14.52
C ILE A 72 -2.46 2.76 -14.02
N ALA A 73 -1.35 3.12 -13.38
CA ALA A 73 -0.43 2.14 -12.79
C ALA A 73 -1.10 1.29 -11.69
N ILE A 74 -1.93 1.91 -10.83
CA ILE A 74 -2.73 1.17 -9.84
C ILE A 74 -3.67 0.19 -10.53
N TYR A 75 -4.39 0.61 -11.58
CA TYR A 75 -5.30 -0.29 -12.29
C TYR A 75 -4.57 -1.47 -12.94
N ILE A 76 -3.39 -1.25 -13.53
CA ILE A 76 -2.55 -2.34 -14.05
C ILE A 76 -2.18 -3.33 -12.94
N LEU A 77 -1.75 -2.84 -11.77
CA LEU A 77 -1.42 -3.69 -10.62
C LEU A 77 -2.65 -4.46 -10.12
N GLN A 78 -3.83 -3.83 -10.09
CA GLN A 78 -5.08 -4.48 -9.67
C GLN A 78 -5.58 -5.52 -10.69
N VAL A 79 -5.36 -5.32 -11.99
CA VAL A 79 -5.60 -6.34 -13.00
C VAL A 79 -4.67 -7.54 -12.76
N GLY A 80 -3.37 -7.28 -12.50
CA GLY A 80 -2.42 -8.33 -12.11
C GLY A 80 -2.84 -9.09 -10.85
N TYR A 81 -3.36 -8.39 -9.83
CA TYR A 81 -3.97 -9.00 -8.65
C TYR A 81 -5.12 -9.94 -9.01
N CYS A 82 -6.05 -9.50 -9.89
CA CYS A 82 -7.18 -10.32 -10.33
C CYS A 82 -6.72 -11.57 -11.08
N ILE A 83 -5.71 -11.46 -11.95
CA ILE A 83 -5.09 -12.59 -12.65
C ILE A 83 -4.52 -13.59 -11.64
N LEU A 84 -3.73 -13.12 -10.66
CA LEU A 84 -3.21 -14.00 -9.61
C LEU A 84 -4.32 -14.68 -8.80
N LEU A 85 -5.41 -13.98 -8.54
CA LEU A 85 -6.54 -14.52 -7.78
C LEU A 85 -7.23 -15.68 -8.51
N VAL A 86 -7.26 -15.65 -9.84
CA VAL A 86 -7.80 -16.75 -10.67
C VAL A 86 -6.80 -17.90 -10.81
N PHE A 87 -5.53 -17.60 -11.08
CA PHE A 87 -4.53 -18.61 -11.44
C PHE A 87 -3.73 -19.17 -10.25
N SER A 88 -3.80 -18.56 -9.06
CA SER A 88 -3.04 -19.03 -7.91
C SER A 88 -3.46 -20.43 -7.50
N ARG A 89 -2.48 -21.34 -7.44
CA ARG A 89 -2.67 -22.73 -7.00
C ARG A 89 -2.23 -22.96 -5.56
N HIS A 90 -1.43 -22.06 -4.99
CA HIS A 90 -0.88 -22.19 -3.65
C HIS A 90 -1.93 -21.79 -2.58
N THR A 91 -2.07 -22.64 -1.56
CA THR A 91 -3.03 -22.46 -0.46
C THR A 91 -2.73 -21.24 0.39
N GLU A 92 -1.45 -20.94 0.64
CA GLU A 92 -1.01 -19.76 1.38
C GLU A 92 -1.39 -18.46 0.67
N THR A 93 -1.15 -18.37 -0.64
CA THR A 93 -1.53 -17.23 -1.47
C THR A 93 -3.04 -17.04 -1.49
N LYS A 94 -3.81 -18.13 -1.65
CA LYS A 94 -5.28 -18.08 -1.57
C LYS A 94 -5.76 -17.56 -0.22
N ARG A 95 -5.13 -17.98 0.88
CA ARG A 95 -5.47 -17.49 2.22
C ARG A 95 -5.19 -16.00 2.37
N ALA A 96 -4.05 -15.51 1.86
CA ALA A 96 -3.72 -14.09 1.84
C ALA A 96 -4.73 -13.26 1.02
N LEU A 97 -5.15 -13.79 -0.12
CA LEU A 97 -6.15 -13.15 -0.98
C LEU A 97 -7.53 -13.12 -0.33
N ILE A 98 -8.02 -14.24 0.20
CA ILE A 98 -9.37 -14.33 0.77
C ILE A 98 -9.46 -13.59 2.12
N LYS A 99 -8.54 -13.86 3.03
CA LYS A 99 -8.62 -13.38 4.43
C LYS A 99 -7.88 -12.06 4.64
N GLY A 100 -6.95 -11.70 3.76
CA GLY A 100 -6.12 -10.51 3.92
C GLY A 100 -6.69 -9.26 3.24
N CYS A 101 -6.91 -9.32 1.93
CA CYS A 101 -7.13 -8.11 1.14
C CYS A 101 -8.28 -8.15 0.14
N GLY A 102 -8.82 -9.31 -0.24
CA GLY A 102 -9.81 -9.41 -1.30
C GLY A 102 -11.07 -8.61 -1.06
N PHE A 103 -11.71 -8.78 0.10
CA PHE A 103 -12.96 -8.08 0.41
C PHE A 103 -12.77 -6.56 0.61
N PRO A 104 -11.79 -6.08 1.41
CA PRO A 104 -11.50 -4.65 1.50
C PRO A 104 -11.14 -4.01 0.16
N LEU A 105 -10.40 -4.70 -0.71
CA LEU A 105 -10.01 -4.19 -2.02
C LEU A 105 -11.22 -4.06 -2.96
N MET A 106 -12.10 -5.07 -2.98
CA MET A 106 -13.37 -5.01 -3.70
C MET A 106 -14.22 -3.81 -3.25
N LEU A 107 -14.39 -3.61 -1.94
CA LEU A 107 -15.11 -2.44 -1.42
C LEU A 107 -14.41 -1.12 -1.77
N SER A 108 -13.08 -1.09 -1.71
CA SER A 108 -12.29 0.09 -2.08
C SER A 108 -12.55 0.52 -3.53
N ASN A 109 -12.72 -0.45 -4.45
CA ASN A 109 -13.07 -0.16 -5.84
C ASN A 109 -14.46 0.48 -5.98
N TRP A 110 -15.46 -0.02 -5.26
CA TRP A 110 -16.78 0.60 -5.24
C TRP A 110 -16.77 2.01 -4.65
N VAL A 111 -16.08 2.19 -3.52
CA VAL A 111 -15.96 3.50 -2.87
C VAL A 111 -15.25 4.50 -3.80
N MET A 112 -14.21 4.07 -4.52
CA MET A 112 -13.50 4.90 -5.51
C MET A 112 -14.40 5.27 -6.70
N ALA A 113 -15.25 4.36 -7.17
CA ALA A 113 -16.22 4.66 -8.22
C ALA A 113 -17.24 5.72 -7.76
N PHE A 114 -17.83 5.55 -6.57
CA PHE A 114 -18.74 6.54 -6.00
C PHE A 114 -18.05 7.87 -5.70
N TRP A 115 -16.79 7.84 -5.29
CA TRP A 115 -15.98 9.04 -5.12
C TRP A 115 -15.92 9.83 -6.42
N ALA A 116 -15.59 9.20 -7.55
CA ALA A 116 -15.50 9.88 -8.84
C ALA A 116 -16.82 10.57 -9.23
N ILE A 117 -17.96 9.91 -8.99
CA ILE A 117 -19.30 10.49 -9.21
C ILE A 117 -19.51 11.70 -8.29
N SER A 118 -19.25 11.56 -6.99
CA SER A 118 -19.41 12.64 -6.01
C SER A 118 -18.53 13.85 -6.31
N TRP A 119 -17.34 13.63 -6.87
CA TRP A 119 -16.40 14.67 -7.27
C TRP A 119 -16.93 15.47 -8.46
N ILE A 120 -17.44 14.78 -9.49
CA ILE A 120 -18.05 15.44 -10.67
C ILE A 120 -19.28 16.25 -10.27
N LEU A 121 -20.11 15.72 -9.36
CA LEU A 121 -21.26 16.43 -8.82
C LEU A 121 -20.89 17.58 -7.87
N GLN A 122 -19.59 17.83 -7.64
CA GLN A 122 -19.06 18.83 -6.71
C GLN A 122 -19.58 18.66 -5.27
N ALA A 123 -19.99 17.45 -4.91
CA ALA A 123 -20.40 17.09 -3.56
C ALA A 123 -19.17 16.85 -2.68
N PHE A 124 -18.34 17.88 -2.48
CA PHE A 124 -17.01 17.77 -1.87
C PHE A 124 -17.01 17.18 -0.46
N LEU A 125 -18.06 17.42 0.33
CA LEU A 125 -18.23 16.80 1.63
C LEU A 125 -18.40 15.28 1.50
N ILE A 126 -19.29 14.82 0.60
CA ILE A 126 -19.52 13.40 0.34
C ILE A 126 -18.25 12.76 -0.23
N SER A 127 -17.58 13.43 -1.17
CA SER A 127 -16.28 13.01 -1.70
C SER A 127 -15.25 12.79 -0.58
N THR A 128 -15.16 13.73 0.35
CA THR A 128 -14.21 13.65 1.48
C THR A 128 -14.55 12.51 2.43
N ILE A 129 -15.84 12.28 2.70
CA ILE A 129 -16.31 11.12 3.51
C ILE A 129 -15.95 9.81 2.80
N LEU A 130 -16.22 9.68 1.50
CA LEU A 130 -15.90 8.49 0.71
C LEU A 130 -14.39 8.24 0.69
N LEU A 131 -13.56 9.28 0.53
CA LEU A 131 -12.11 9.15 0.62
C LEU A 131 -11.62 8.75 2.01
N GLY A 132 -12.29 9.21 3.08
CA GLY A 132 -12.02 8.76 4.44
C GLY A 132 -12.34 7.27 4.63
N VAL A 133 -13.50 6.82 4.14
CA VAL A 133 -13.88 5.39 4.13
C VAL A 133 -12.87 4.58 3.32
N LEU A 134 -12.49 5.05 2.13
CA LEU A 134 -11.47 4.41 1.29
C LEU A 134 -10.13 4.27 2.02
N LEU A 135 -9.70 5.33 2.69
CA LEU A 135 -8.46 5.34 3.46
C LEU A 135 -8.50 4.30 4.59
N VAL A 136 -9.60 4.22 5.33
CA VAL A 136 -9.77 3.23 6.41
C VAL A 136 -9.75 1.80 5.87
N LEU A 137 -10.45 1.52 4.77
CA LEU A 137 -10.46 0.19 4.13
C LEU A 137 -9.05 -0.24 3.69
N LEU A 138 -8.30 0.68 3.08
CA LEU A 138 -6.95 0.41 2.59
C LEU A 138 -5.93 0.32 3.73
N LEU A 139 -6.07 1.11 4.80
CA LEU A 139 -5.25 0.99 6.02
C LEU A 139 -5.50 -0.35 6.72
N TYR A 140 -6.77 -0.74 6.84
CA TYR A 140 -7.14 -2.05 7.38
C TYR A 140 -6.48 -3.16 6.56
N SER A 141 -6.66 -3.15 5.23
CA SER A 141 -6.10 -4.18 4.36
C SER A 141 -4.57 -4.26 4.44
N ASN A 142 -3.88 -3.11 4.45
CA ASN A 142 -2.42 -3.06 4.62
C ASN A 142 -1.99 -3.59 5.98
N THR A 143 -2.73 -3.29 7.05
CA THR A 143 -2.43 -3.76 8.40
C THR A 143 -2.61 -5.28 8.52
N VAL A 144 -3.71 -5.82 7.99
CA VAL A 144 -3.95 -7.27 7.96
C VAL A 144 -2.89 -8.00 7.14
N LEU A 145 -2.53 -7.46 5.96
CA LEU A 145 -1.43 -8.01 5.16
C LEU A 145 -0.10 -7.97 5.94
N LEU A 146 0.19 -6.88 6.63
CA LEU A 146 1.45 -6.73 7.37
C LEU A 146 1.57 -7.68 8.56
N ILE A 147 0.48 -7.94 9.28
CA ILE A 147 0.47 -8.78 10.50
C ILE A 147 0.38 -10.26 10.14
N TYR A 148 -0.55 -10.63 9.25
CA TYR A 148 -0.88 -12.04 9.02
C TYR A 148 -0.19 -12.65 7.80
N HIS A 149 0.30 -11.83 6.87
CA HIS A 149 0.89 -12.30 5.60
C HIS A 149 2.14 -11.48 5.28
N VAL A 150 3.18 -11.62 6.11
CA VAL A 150 4.39 -10.80 6.03
C VAL A 150 5.03 -10.89 4.63
N PRO A 151 5.35 -9.75 4.00
CA PRO A 151 5.99 -9.73 2.69
C PRO A 151 7.34 -10.45 2.74
N THR A 152 7.56 -11.40 1.82
CA THR A 152 8.85 -12.12 1.71
C THR A 152 9.45 -11.93 0.33
N MET A 153 10.77 -11.66 0.28
CA MET A 153 11.50 -11.54 -1.00
C MET A 153 11.69 -12.88 -1.72
N LYS A 154 11.38 -14.00 -1.04
CA LYS A 154 11.40 -15.35 -1.63
C LYS A 154 10.29 -15.54 -2.68
N ARG A 155 9.22 -14.73 -2.65
CA ARG A 155 8.08 -14.81 -3.57
C ARG A 155 7.80 -13.44 -4.19
N PRO A 156 8.64 -12.98 -5.15
CA PRO A 156 8.57 -11.61 -5.68
C PRO A 156 7.25 -11.30 -6.40
N MET A 157 6.63 -12.31 -7.03
CA MET A 157 5.33 -12.14 -7.71
C MET A 157 4.19 -11.87 -6.72
N GLU A 158 4.20 -12.52 -5.55
CA GLU A 158 3.22 -12.25 -4.49
C GLU A 158 3.42 -10.85 -3.91
N LEU A 159 4.69 -10.45 -3.71
CA LEU A 159 5.01 -9.08 -3.30
C LEU A 159 4.50 -8.04 -4.30
N ALA A 160 4.75 -8.25 -5.59
CA ALA A 160 4.40 -7.33 -6.66
C ALA A 160 2.90 -7.21 -6.87
N PHE A 161 2.13 -8.29 -6.78
CA PHE A 161 0.72 -8.29 -7.17
C PHE A 161 -0.26 -8.47 -6.02
N ILE A 162 0.20 -8.73 -4.78
CA ILE A 162 -0.67 -8.72 -3.58
C ILE A 162 -0.41 -7.45 -2.77
N HIS A 163 0.85 -7.19 -2.41
CA HIS A 163 1.17 -6.04 -1.56
C HIS A 163 1.24 -4.74 -2.35
N ALA A 164 1.85 -4.72 -3.53
CA ALA A 164 2.01 -3.48 -4.28
C ALA A 164 0.70 -2.80 -4.67
N PRO A 165 -0.34 -3.47 -5.22
CA PRO A 165 -1.59 -2.79 -5.58
C PRO A 165 -2.26 -2.15 -4.37
N VAL A 166 -2.32 -2.86 -3.23
CA VAL A 166 -2.98 -2.36 -2.03
C VAL A 166 -2.19 -1.20 -1.40
N ARG A 167 -0.85 -1.25 -1.42
CA ARG A 167 0.02 -0.16 -0.94
C ARG A 167 -0.02 1.07 -1.84
N ALA A 168 0.13 0.87 -3.14
CA ALA A 168 0.08 1.96 -4.11
C ALA A 168 -1.29 2.63 -4.09
N PHE A 169 -2.37 1.84 -3.97
CA PHE A 169 -3.71 2.36 -3.86
C PHE A 169 -3.93 3.09 -2.53
N LEU A 170 -3.38 2.64 -1.40
CA LEU A 170 -3.42 3.37 -0.11
C LEU A 170 -2.76 4.74 -0.20
N LEU A 171 -1.62 4.82 -0.87
CA LEU A 171 -0.83 6.05 -0.93
C LEU A 171 -1.52 7.17 -1.71
N LEU A 172 -2.39 6.84 -2.66
CA LEU A 172 -3.13 7.82 -3.43
C LEU A 172 -4.09 8.69 -2.58
N PRO A 173 -5.07 8.13 -1.85
CA PRO A 173 -5.90 8.91 -0.94
C PRO A 173 -5.09 9.47 0.22
N PHE A 174 -4.17 8.70 0.80
CA PHE A 174 -3.39 9.15 1.95
C PHE A 174 -2.53 10.39 1.64
N GLY A 175 -1.81 10.36 0.53
CA GLY A 175 -0.86 11.42 0.18
C GLY A 175 -1.47 12.60 -0.55
N VAL A 176 -2.57 12.39 -1.28
CA VAL A 176 -3.10 13.39 -2.21
C VAL A 176 -4.59 13.55 -2.08
N MET A 177 -5.39 12.53 -2.43
CA MET A 177 -6.81 12.77 -2.70
C MET A 177 -7.58 13.21 -1.45
N PHE A 178 -7.37 12.54 -0.31
CA PHE A 178 -8.09 12.87 0.92
C PHE A 178 -7.69 14.26 1.44
N PRO A 179 -6.39 14.58 1.62
CA PRO A 179 -5.96 15.93 1.93
C PRO A 179 -6.53 16.98 0.96
N TYR A 180 -6.46 16.72 -0.34
CA TYR A 180 -6.90 17.67 -1.35
C TYR A 180 -8.41 17.92 -1.28
N SER A 181 -9.22 16.87 -1.22
CA SER A 181 -10.68 16.96 -1.06
C SER A 181 -11.07 17.68 0.23
N LEU A 182 -10.32 17.44 1.32
CA LEU A 182 -10.52 18.13 2.59
C LEU A 182 -10.25 19.63 2.46
N PHE A 183 -9.19 20.04 1.75
CA PHE A 183 -8.87 21.46 1.54
C PHE A 183 -9.95 22.18 0.75
N ILE A 184 -10.50 21.53 -0.28
CA ILE A 184 -11.62 22.07 -1.05
C ILE A 184 -12.86 22.21 -0.14
N THR A 185 -13.18 21.17 0.62
CA THR A 185 -14.34 21.18 1.53
C THR A 185 -14.23 22.26 2.61
N LEU A 186 -13.02 22.55 3.10
CA LEU A 186 -12.74 23.60 4.08
C LEU A 186 -12.60 25.00 3.46
N GLY A 187 -12.82 25.16 2.14
CA GLY A 187 -12.67 26.44 1.44
C GLY A 187 -11.23 26.99 1.47
N LYS A 188 -10.23 26.11 1.54
CA LYS A 188 -8.79 26.42 1.47
C LYS A 188 -8.29 26.34 0.02
N THR A 189 -9.06 26.91 -0.89
CA THR A 189 -8.77 27.02 -2.32
C THR A 189 -8.77 28.50 -2.73
N TRP A 190 -8.24 28.80 -3.91
CA TRP A 190 -8.33 30.13 -4.53
C TRP A 190 -8.97 30.05 -5.91
N SER A 191 -9.41 31.19 -6.43
CA SER A 191 -9.94 31.26 -7.80
C SER A 191 -8.79 31.15 -8.80
N PRO A 192 -8.91 30.35 -9.88
CA PRO A 192 -7.89 30.27 -10.93
C PRO A 192 -7.55 31.63 -11.57
N GLY A 193 -8.50 32.57 -11.58
CA GLY A 193 -8.30 33.94 -12.07
C GLY A 193 -7.55 34.87 -11.11
N GLU A 194 -7.35 34.45 -9.86
CA GLU A 194 -6.71 35.24 -8.81
C GLU A 194 -5.53 34.47 -8.18
N PRO A 195 -4.47 34.18 -8.96
CA PRO A 195 -3.35 33.37 -8.52
C PRO A 195 -2.53 34.02 -7.39
N GLN A 196 -2.73 35.32 -7.11
CA GLN A 196 -2.07 36.01 -6.00
C GLN A 196 -2.39 35.43 -4.62
N HIS A 197 -3.52 34.72 -4.46
CA HIS A 197 -3.94 34.11 -3.20
C HIS A 197 -3.49 32.64 -3.04
N TYR A 198 -2.43 32.25 -3.76
CA TYR A 198 -1.87 30.89 -3.71
C TYR A 198 -1.36 30.48 -2.31
N ASP A 199 -1.11 31.44 -1.44
CA ASP A 199 -0.65 31.30 -0.06
C ASP A 199 -1.77 30.85 0.91
N ARG A 200 -3.03 30.86 0.46
CA ARG A 200 -4.19 30.44 1.25
C ARG A 200 -4.03 28.98 1.71
N GLY A 201 -3.99 28.80 3.03
CA GLY A 201 -3.80 27.49 3.64
C GLY A 201 -2.38 26.94 3.50
N MET A 202 -1.36 27.77 3.29
CA MET A 202 0.03 27.31 3.17
C MET A 202 0.51 26.52 4.39
N TRP A 203 0.18 26.96 5.60
CA TRP A 203 0.64 26.31 6.84
C TRP A 203 -0.05 24.97 7.07
N ALA A 204 -1.36 24.92 6.82
CA ALA A 204 -2.09 23.66 6.85
C ALA A 204 -1.52 22.68 5.80
N GLY A 205 -1.26 23.16 4.58
CA GLY A 205 -0.69 22.35 3.51
C GLY A 205 0.70 21.83 3.87
N PHE A 206 1.54 22.70 4.45
CA PHE A 206 2.87 22.35 4.92
C PHE A 206 2.82 21.27 5.99
N ILE A 207 2.00 21.42 7.03
CA ILE A 207 1.87 20.44 8.11
C ILE A 207 1.42 19.09 7.56
N VAL A 208 0.38 19.08 6.71
CA VAL A 208 -0.16 17.84 6.15
C VAL A 208 0.89 17.12 5.30
N VAL A 209 1.53 17.85 4.38
CA VAL A 209 2.59 17.29 3.51
C VAL A 209 3.77 16.80 4.35
N LEU A 210 4.21 17.56 5.35
CA LEU A 210 5.30 17.16 6.22
C LEU A 210 4.98 15.87 6.98
N VAL A 211 3.81 15.80 7.63
CA VAL A 211 3.39 14.63 8.41
C VAL A 211 3.30 13.38 7.53
N VAL A 212 2.62 13.47 6.38
CA VAL A 212 2.48 12.36 5.43
C VAL A 212 3.86 11.85 4.99
N ASN A 213 4.78 12.74 4.65
CA ASN A 213 6.08 12.35 4.13
C ASN A 213 7.05 11.86 5.22
N VAL A 214 7.00 12.41 6.44
CA VAL A 214 7.74 11.87 7.60
C VAL A 214 7.30 10.44 7.90
N LEU A 215 5.99 10.19 7.92
CA LEU A 215 5.45 8.83 8.07
C LEU A 215 5.90 7.93 6.91
N GLY A 216 5.92 8.46 5.69
CA GLY A 216 6.41 7.74 4.51
C GLY A 216 7.87 7.30 4.64
N ILE A 217 8.76 8.20 5.05
CA ILE A 217 10.16 7.88 5.33
C ILE A 217 10.29 6.81 6.41
N LEU A 218 9.54 6.93 7.50
CA LEU A 218 9.59 5.97 8.60
C LEU A 218 9.26 4.55 8.09
N VAL A 219 8.21 4.42 7.28
CA VAL A 219 7.83 3.14 6.67
C VAL A 219 8.93 2.63 5.74
N ILE A 220 9.46 3.48 4.87
CA ILE A 220 10.52 3.12 3.91
C ILE A 220 11.79 2.65 4.63
N ALA A 221 12.24 3.39 5.65
CA ALA A 221 13.47 3.11 6.37
C ALA A 221 13.38 1.84 7.23
N ILE A 222 12.23 1.58 7.88
CA ILE A 222 12.04 0.41 8.75
C ILE A 222 11.79 -0.86 7.93
N ARG A 223 11.04 -0.77 6.83
CA ARG A 223 10.54 -1.94 6.09
C ARG A 223 11.25 -2.20 4.76
N HIS A 224 12.15 -1.32 4.34
CA HIS A 224 12.78 -1.36 3.01
C HIS A 224 11.75 -1.48 1.88
N ASP A 225 10.65 -0.73 1.97
CA ASP A 225 9.50 -0.85 1.06
C ASP A 225 9.71 -0.05 -0.23
N PHE A 226 10.06 -0.76 -1.31
CA PHE A 226 10.26 -0.18 -2.65
C PHE A 226 8.98 0.44 -3.23
N VAL A 227 7.83 -0.19 -3.02
CA VAL A 227 6.55 0.30 -3.57
C VAL A 227 6.20 1.62 -2.91
N TRP A 228 6.34 1.67 -1.58
CA TRP A 228 6.08 2.90 -0.83
C TRP A 228 7.03 4.02 -1.24
N CYS A 229 8.32 3.72 -1.41
CA CYS A 229 9.31 4.70 -1.86
C CYS A 229 8.96 5.28 -3.24
N PHE A 230 8.67 4.43 -4.21
CA PHE A 230 8.38 4.88 -5.57
C PHE A 230 7.10 5.72 -5.63
N ALA A 231 6.05 5.26 -4.94
CA ALA A 231 4.78 5.95 -4.86
C ALA A 231 4.88 7.30 -4.13
N ALA A 232 5.52 7.35 -2.96
CA ALA A 232 5.70 8.60 -2.20
C ALA A 232 6.54 9.63 -3.00
N THR A 233 7.58 9.16 -3.68
CA THR A 233 8.40 10.00 -4.57
C THR A 233 7.59 10.54 -5.74
N TRP A 234 6.79 9.70 -6.39
CA TRP A 234 5.93 10.12 -7.50
C TRP A 234 4.86 11.13 -7.06
N ILE A 235 4.26 10.93 -5.89
CA ILE A 235 3.29 11.86 -5.30
C ILE A 235 3.96 13.21 -5.02
N CYS A 236 5.14 13.23 -4.39
CA CYS A 236 5.88 14.46 -4.18
C CYS A 236 6.18 15.17 -5.50
N ALA A 237 6.61 14.42 -6.52
CA ALA A 237 6.87 14.92 -7.86
C ALA A 237 5.63 15.55 -8.49
N SER A 238 4.48 14.90 -8.35
CA SER A 238 3.21 15.45 -8.83
C SER A 238 2.85 16.78 -8.15
N GLN A 239 3.20 16.96 -6.88
CA GLN A 239 2.85 18.17 -6.13
C GLN A 239 3.75 19.37 -6.47
N TRP A 240 5.06 19.18 -6.62
CA TRP A 240 5.95 20.32 -6.96
C TRP A 240 5.94 20.71 -8.44
N THR A 241 5.50 19.82 -9.33
CA THR A 241 5.47 20.10 -10.77
C THR A 241 4.40 21.14 -11.11
N LEU A 242 3.27 21.16 -10.40
CA LEU A 242 2.21 22.14 -10.60
C LEU A 242 2.60 23.48 -9.93
N LYS A 243 2.54 24.59 -10.67
CA LYS A 243 2.81 25.96 -10.18
C LYS A 243 1.57 26.86 -10.37
N PRO A 244 1.38 27.92 -9.55
CA PRO A 244 2.21 28.37 -8.43
C PRO A 244 2.01 27.54 -7.14
N LYS A 245 3.01 27.55 -6.25
CA LYS A 245 3.00 26.83 -4.97
C LYS A 245 3.58 27.66 -3.82
N PRO A 246 3.00 27.59 -2.61
CA PRO A 246 3.62 28.16 -1.42
C PRO A 246 5.00 27.57 -1.18
N TYR A 247 5.98 28.44 -0.90
CA TYR A 247 7.37 28.05 -0.65
C TYR A 247 7.52 26.93 0.40
N PRO A 248 6.83 26.97 1.57
CA PRO A 248 6.98 25.90 2.57
C PRO A 248 6.55 24.53 2.05
N VAL A 249 5.44 24.48 1.31
CA VAL A 249 4.94 23.23 0.71
C VAL A 249 5.90 22.74 -0.36
N MET A 250 6.28 23.62 -1.29
CA MET A 250 7.17 23.31 -2.40
C MET A 250 8.53 22.77 -1.93
N LEU A 251 9.16 23.45 -0.97
CA LEU A 251 10.45 23.03 -0.40
C LEU A 251 10.34 21.65 0.26
N THR A 252 9.27 21.42 1.01
CA THR A 252 9.03 20.13 1.67
C THR A 252 8.93 19.01 0.63
N VAL A 253 8.04 19.12 -0.37
CA VAL A 253 7.89 18.04 -1.37
C VAL A 253 9.17 17.81 -2.19
N ILE A 254 9.97 18.86 -2.49
CA ILE A 254 11.26 18.70 -3.18
C ILE A 254 12.26 17.93 -2.31
N ILE A 255 12.41 18.31 -1.04
CA ILE A 255 13.30 17.61 -0.11
C ILE A 255 12.90 16.15 -0.01
N PHE A 256 11.62 15.86 0.20
CA PHE A 256 11.15 14.48 0.35
C PHE A 256 11.22 13.68 -0.95
N THR A 257 11.12 14.31 -2.13
CA THR A 257 11.38 13.64 -3.42
C THR A 257 12.79 13.00 -3.45
N VAL A 258 13.78 13.65 -2.84
CA VAL A 258 15.16 13.12 -2.74
C VAL A 258 15.36 12.25 -1.50
N LEU A 259 14.71 12.61 -0.39
CA LEU A 259 14.93 11.94 0.88
C LEU A 259 14.32 10.54 0.95
N HIS A 260 13.21 10.27 0.25
CA HIS A 260 12.63 8.92 0.15
C HIS A 260 13.62 7.89 -0.45
N PRO A 261 14.16 8.09 -1.67
CA PRO A 261 15.13 7.14 -2.23
C PRO A 261 16.43 7.09 -1.42
N ALA A 262 16.89 8.23 -0.88
CA ALA A 262 18.08 8.25 -0.02
C ALA A 262 17.88 7.42 1.26
N ALA A 263 16.70 7.50 1.90
CA ALA A 263 16.36 6.70 3.08
C ALA A 263 16.31 5.21 2.75
N LEU A 264 15.76 4.83 1.60
CA LEU A 264 15.76 3.44 1.13
C LEU A 264 17.19 2.92 0.95
N ILE A 265 18.04 3.65 0.23
CA ILE A 265 19.45 3.26 0.00
C ILE A 265 20.19 3.16 1.34
N THR A 266 20.06 4.17 2.20
CA THR A 266 20.75 4.22 3.49
C THR A 266 20.33 3.05 4.38
N SER A 267 19.02 2.75 4.43
CA SER A 267 18.50 1.63 5.22
C SER A 267 19.02 0.27 4.71
N ILE A 268 19.06 0.05 3.39
CA ILE A 268 19.59 -1.18 2.79
C ILE A 268 21.08 -1.34 3.11
N VAL A 269 21.88 -0.29 2.91
CA VAL A 269 23.32 -0.28 3.19
C VAL A 269 23.59 -0.55 4.68
N PHE A 270 22.84 0.10 5.57
CA PHE A 270 22.97 -0.11 7.01
C PHE A 270 22.61 -1.54 7.43
N GLY A 271 21.52 -2.10 6.88
CA GLY A 271 21.13 -3.50 7.11
C GLY A 271 22.22 -4.48 6.68
N TRP A 272 22.76 -4.29 5.47
CA TRP A 272 23.84 -5.12 4.94
C TRP A 272 25.12 -5.04 5.79
N LEU A 273 25.53 -3.84 6.23
CA LEU A 273 26.69 -3.65 7.10
C LEU A 273 26.49 -4.31 8.47
N ARG A 274 25.29 -4.21 9.04
CA ARG A 274 24.96 -4.82 10.34
C ARG A 274 24.97 -6.34 10.26
N ASP A 275 24.41 -6.91 9.21
CA ASP A 275 24.37 -8.37 9.03
C ASP A 275 25.77 -8.93 8.75
N ARG A 276 26.62 -8.19 8.02
CA ARG A 276 28.03 -8.55 7.84
C ARG A 276 28.78 -8.57 9.17
N ARG A 277 28.57 -7.56 10.03
CA ARG A 277 29.18 -7.52 11.38
C ARG A 277 28.68 -8.65 12.29
N ARG A 278 27.41 -9.05 12.18
CA ARG A 278 26.84 -10.18 12.94
C ARG A 278 27.43 -11.52 12.48
N ARG A 279 27.66 -11.71 11.18
CA ARG A 279 28.29 -12.92 10.64
C ARG A 279 29.78 -13.05 10.98
N THR A 280 30.45 -11.94 11.28
CA THR A 280 31.85 -11.91 11.73
C THR A 280 31.99 -11.75 13.25
N GLY A 281 30.94 -11.99 14.03
CA GLY A 281 30.98 -11.93 15.48
C GLY A 281 31.80 -13.09 16.09
N PRO A 282 32.44 -12.91 17.27
CA PRO A 282 33.34 -13.91 17.87
C PRO A 282 32.70 -15.27 18.20
N ILE A 283 31.37 -15.32 18.30
CA ILE A 283 30.60 -16.54 18.59
C ILE A 283 29.48 -16.61 17.55
N ALA A 284 29.82 -17.03 16.35
CA ALA A 284 28.85 -17.44 15.35
C ALA A 284 28.57 -18.94 15.57
N LEU A 285 27.39 -19.26 16.10
CA LEU A 285 26.89 -20.63 16.05
C LEU A 285 26.75 -21.03 14.57
N PRO A 286 27.21 -22.23 14.17
CA PRO A 286 26.98 -22.75 12.83
C PRO A 286 25.48 -22.70 12.53
N PRO A 287 25.06 -22.40 11.28
CA PRO A 287 23.66 -22.54 10.92
C PRO A 287 23.25 -24.00 11.15
N ASP A 288 22.17 -24.23 11.89
CA ASP A 288 21.55 -25.54 11.99
C ASP A 288 21.09 -25.94 10.58
N ASP A 289 21.84 -26.84 9.94
CA ASP A 289 21.46 -27.45 8.68
C ASP A 289 20.22 -28.34 8.94
N GLU A 290 19.02 -27.75 8.85
CA GLU A 290 17.76 -28.47 8.71
C GLU A 290 17.74 -29.19 7.34
N GLY A 291 18.51 -30.27 7.22
CA GLY A 291 18.66 -30.94 5.94
C GLY A 291 19.49 -32.22 5.88
N VAL A 292 19.92 -32.82 7.00
CA VAL A 292 20.60 -34.13 6.97
C VAL A 292 19.65 -35.22 7.50
N PRO A 293 19.06 -36.06 6.62
CA PRO A 293 18.40 -37.28 7.06
C PRO A 293 19.45 -38.35 7.35
N ASN A 294 19.39 -38.90 8.57
CA ASN A 294 19.94 -40.18 9.03
C ASN A 294 21.39 -40.55 8.69
N GLY A 295 22.21 -40.56 9.75
CA GLY A 295 23.08 -41.70 10.05
C GLY A 295 24.42 -41.77 9.33
N ALA A 296 25.42 -41.03 9.82
CA ALA A 296 26.81 -41.49 9.81
C ALA A 296 27.61 -40.82 10.93
N ARG A 297 28.20 -41.65 11.78
CA ARG A 297 29.05 -41.29 12.92
C ARG A 297 30.29 -40.52 12.46
N ALA A 298 30.59 -39.41 13.13
CA ALA A 298 31.94 -38.88 13.21
C ALA A 298 32.20 -38.24 14.58
N GLY A 299 32.74 -39.06 15.51
CA GLY A 299 33.86 -38.59 16.32
C GLY A 299 33.64 -37.91 17.67
N GLU A 300 32.47 -37.94 18.31
CA GLU A 300 32.37 -37.45 19.70
C GLU A 300 32.55 -38.57 20.72
N ARG A 301 33.68 -38.49 21.44
CA ARG A 301 33.99 -39.32 22.62
C ARG A 301 32.90 -39.11 23.69
N PRO A 302 32.35 -40.17 24.31
CA PRO A 302 31.40 -39.99 25.40
C PRO A 302 32.11 -39.31 26.58
N ALA A 303 31.40 -38.36 27.20
CA ALA A 303 31.81 -37.73 28.44
C ALA A 303 32.13 -38.80 29.49
N ARG A 304 33.36 -38.80 29.98
CA ARG A 304 33.79 -39.66 31.08
C ARG A 304 33.09 -39.18 32.35
N GLU A 305 32.19 -40.00 32.90
CA GLU A 305 31.74 -39.83 34.29
C GLU A 305 32.97 -39.79 35.18
N VAL A 306 33.12 -38.69 35.90
CA VAL A 306 34.17 -38.54 36.92
C VAL A 306 33.65 -39.27 38.14
N ASP A 307 34.29 -40.40 38.49
CA ASP A 307 34.01 -41.13 39.72
C ASP A 307 34.15 -40.18 40.92
N ALA A 308 33.03 -39.96 41.61
CA ALA A 308 32.93 -39.09 42.78
C ALA A 308 33.69 -39.65 44.01
N GLU A 309 34.24 -40.87 43.93
CA GLU A 309 35.02 -41.50 45.00
C GLU A 309 36.51 -41.09 45.01
N ALA A 310 36.99 -40.33 44.01
CA ALA A 310 38.39 -39.88 43.95
C ALA A 310 38.69 -38.58 44.72
N ILE A 311 37.71 -37.98 45.40
CA ILE A 311 37.84 -36.64 46.04
C ILE A 311 37.95 -36.70 47.57
N TRP A 312 37.78 -37.86 48.20
CA TRP A 312 37.85 -37.98 49.67
C TRP A 312 38.72 -39.15 50.16
N GLY A 313 39.99 -39.17 49.71
CA GLY A 313 41.08 -39.88 50.39
C GLY A 313 41.87 -38.94 51.28
#